data_AF-A0A935JTV7-F1
#
_entry.id   AF-A0A935JTV7-F1
#
_cell.length_a   1.000
_cell.length_b   1.000
_cell.length_c   1.000
_cell.angle_alpha   90.00
_cell.angle_beta   90.00
_cell.angle_gamma   90.00
#
_symmetry.space_group_name_H-M   'P 1'
#
loop_
_entity.id
_entity.type
_entity.pdbx_description
1 polymer ?
#
loop_
_entity_poly.entity_id
_entity_poly.type
_entity_poly.pdbx_seq_one_letter_code
_entity_poly.pdbx_strand_id
1 'polypeptide(L)'
;MTPRLYISDTKIYGRELYLPNQEDIKMRAIRYNFLFVIGLMMTLGLTTAFANGGDNKNKAPKNMGTLSIKTTPASYPIKVDGQYIGMSGVGTGAEFYLTPGFHTVEVAGPNGKVFTKEIEIKREQKHCICLKLVEETTSRACPYRFSLDGPDRITEGDTVTFAAINSGTAPIPIKYAWRVANGRIESGLGTPSITVNSKGLGGKTIDVELDVNDDVYDNRCRQVISVPTFVEPIKEPPPITKIGCDQFEAKSADDDKARFDNCAIQVQNTPDAKLYVIIYPGTDRVSMTRNTYDRLSRRTLDYLVKTRGVDPRNIQILKGSPRTRTAYEIWIVPAGAEPPVVQ
;
A
#
# COMPACT_ATOMS: atom_id res chain seq x y z
N MET A 1 -30.47 -0.57 9.99
CA MET A 1 -30.15 -0.14 11.37
C MET A 1 -31.34 -0.50 12.23
N THR A 2 -31.12 -1.18 13.36
CA THR A 2 -32.20 -1.51 14.31
C THR A 2 -31.84 -0.90 15.66
N PRO A 3 -32.53 0.17 16.10
CA PRO A 3 -32.27 0.74 17.41
C PRO A 3 -32.65 -0.25 18.51
N ARG A 4 -31.82 -0.29 19.55
CA ARG A 4 -32.10 -0.98 20.81
C ARG A 4 -32.06 0.04 21.95
N LEU A 5 -32.97 -0.12 22.91
CA LEU A 5 -32.93 0.57 24.19
C LEU A 5 -32.21 -0.33 25.19
N TYR A 6 -31.12 0.17 25.76
CA TYR A 6 -30.41 -0.50 26.85
C TYR A 6 -30.45 0.36 28.11
N ILE A 7 -30.41 -0.30 29.26
CA ILE A 7 -30.18 0.34 30.56
C ILE A 7 -28.74 0.87 30.56
N SER A 8 -28.56 2.16 30.85
CA SER A 8 -27.25 2.76 31.07
C SER A 8 -26.86 2.85 32.54
N ASP A 9 -27.84 2.83 33.44
CA ASP A 9 -27.66 2.74 34.90
C ASP A 9 -29.01 2.41 35.57
N THR A 10 -28.99 1.65 36.67
CA THR A 10 -30.12 1.53 37.61
C THR A 10 -29.61 1.80 39.01
N LYS A 11 -30.15 2.82 39.71
CA LYS A 11 -29.65 3.25 41.02
C LYS A 11 -30.82 3.48 41.99
N ILE A 12 -30.66 2.96 43.20
CA ILE A 12 -31.58 3.17 44.33
C ILE A 12 -30.89 4.10 45.32
N TYR A 13 -31.54 5.20 45.68
CA TYR A 13 -31.05 6.14 46.67
C TYR A 13 -31.95 6.09 47.91
N GLY A 14 -31.36 5.69 49.03
CA GLY A 14 -31.98 5.73 50.35
C GLY A 14 -31.86 7.11 51.00
N ARG A 15 -32.77 7.42 51.92
CA ARG A 15 -32.71 8.61 52.76
C ARG A 15 -31.85 8.33 54.00
N GLU A 16 -30.58 8.68 53.91
CA GLU A 16 -29.70 8.76 55.09
C GLU A 16 -30.00 10.06 55.87
N LEU A 17 -29.88 10.03 57.20
CA LEU A 17 -30.31 11.13 58.07
C LEU A 17 -29.40 12.37 57.92
N TYR A 18 -30.04 13.54 57.84
CA TYR A 18 -29.36 14.83 57.74
C TYR A 18 -28.53 15.13 59.00
N LEU A 19 -27.25 15.45 58.82
CA LEU A 19 -26.51 16.36 59.69
C LEU A 19 -26.02 17.53 58.83
N PRO A 20 -26.39 18.79 59.14
CA PRO A 20 -25.85 19.93 58.43
C PRO A 20 -24.45 20.24 58.93
N ASN A 21 -23.56 20.64 58.04
CA ASN A 21 -22.53 21.59 58.43
C ASN A 21 -22.22 22.59 57.32
N GLN A 22 -21.65 23.70 57.75
CA GLN A 22 -21.69 24.99 57.07
C GLN A 22 -20.47 25.20 56.16
N GLU A 23 -20.52 26.28 55.37
CA GLU A 23 -19.41 26.85 54.56
C GLU A 23 -19.11 26.08 53.25
N ASP A 24 -18.79 26.72 52.13
CA ASP A 24 -18.41 28.12 51.93
C ASP A 24 -18.98 28.74 50.63
N ILE A 25 -19.15 30.07 50.63
CA ILE A 25 -19.70 30.83 49.50
C ILE A 25 -18.59 31.21 48.51
N LYS A 26 -18.75 30.87 47.23
CA LYS A 26 -18.27 31.67 46.08
C LYS A 26 -18.92 31.27 44.75
N MET A 27 -20.03 31.93 44.41
CA MET A 27 -20.38 32.10 42.99
C MET A 27 -19.41 33.10 42.36
N ARG A 28 -18.75 32.71 41.26
CA ARG A 28 -18.08 33.66 40.35
C ARG A 28 -18.98 33.88 39.14
N ALA A 29 -19.49 35.09 39.00
CA ALA A 29 -20.39 35.46 37.91
C ALA A 29 -19.64 35.64 36.59
N ILE A 30 -20.28 35.26 35.48
CA ILE A 30 -20.04 35.83 34.15
C ILE A 30 -21.41 36.26 33.60
N ARG A 31 -21.51 37.50 33.12
CA ARG A 31 -22.75 38.15 32.65
C ARG A 31 -22.62 38.56 31.19
N TYR A 32 -23.65 38.31 30.40
CA TYR A 32 -24.18 39.13 29.28
C TYR A 32 -25.66 38.69 29.15
N ASN A 33 -26.76 39.47 29.30
CA ASN A 33 -27.07 40.89 29.03
C ASN A 33 -27.11 41.18 27.51
N PHE A 34 -28.16 41.72 26.87
CA PHE A 34 -29.56 42.08 27.23
C PHE A 34 -30.37 42.42 25.92
N LEU A 35 -31.62 42.91 26.04
CA LEU A 35 -32.50 43.52 24.98
C LEU A 35 -33.33 42.56 24.10
N PHE A 36 -34.62 42.79 23.76
CA PHE A 36 -35.72 43.65 24.30
C PHE A 36 -37.07 43.14 23.66
N VAL A 37 -38.22 43.06 24.38
CA VAL A 37 -39.40 43.99 24.35
C VAL A 37 -40.03 44.17 22.94
N ILE A 38 -41.34 44.04 22.66
CA ILE A 38 -42.62 43.95 23.43
C ILE A 38 -43.62 43.00 22.69
N GLY A 39 -44.88 42.69 23.06
CA GLY A 39 -45.81 43.20 24.08
C GLY A 39 -47.15 42.42 24.18
N LEU A 40 -48.02 42.85 25.11
CA LEU A 40 -49.23 42.14 25.58
C LEU A 40 -50.39 43.12 25.74
N MET A 41 -51.63 42.73 25.38
CA MET A 41 -52.95 43.33 25.65
C MET A 41 -54.00 42.54 24.79
N MET A 42 -55.25 42.20 25.16
CA MET A 42 -56.16 42.66 26.23
C MET A 42 -57.15 41.55 26.72
N THR A 43 -57.30 41.46 28.06
CA THR A 43 -58.55 41.38 28.87
C THR A 43 -59.62 40.26 28.75
N LEU A 44 -60.25 40.01 29.93
CA LEU A 44 -61.52 39.31 30.25
C LEU A 44 -61.49 37.77 30.14
N GLY A 45 -61.81 36.98 31.18
CA GLY A 45 -62.04 37.33 32.60
C GLY A 45 -62.82 36.22 33.33
N LEU A 46 -62.37 35.82 34.53
CA LEU A 46 -63.18 35.17 35.59
C LEU A 46 -62.31 35.05 36.86
N THR A 47 -62.90 35.36 38.02
CA THR A 47 -62.21 35.41 39.31
C THR A 47 -62.36 34.10 40.09
N THR A 48 -61.24 33.53 40.55
CA THR A 48 -61.18 32.80 41.82
C THR A 48 -59.90 33.20 42.56
N ALA A 49 -60.00 33.39 43.87
CA ALA A 49 -58.85 33.75 44.70
C ALA A 49 -58.08 32.49 45.12
N PHE A 50 -56.75 32.57 45.24
CA PHE A 50 -56.07 32.68 46.54
C PHE A 50 -54.54 32.48 46.44
N ALA A 51 -53.85 33.00 47.45
CA ALA A 51 -52.50 32.63 47.90
C ALA A 51 -51.30 32.87 46.96
N ASN A 52 -50.64 34.00 47.21
CA ASN A 52 -49.20 34.20 46.95
C ASN A 52 -48.38 33.20 47.81
N GLY A 53 -47.37 32.54 47.25
CA GLY A 53 -46.54 31.57 47.99
C GLY A 53 -45.39 30.98 47.16
N GLY A 54 -44.15 31.33 47.52
CA GLY A 54 -42.94 30.85 46.84
C GLY A 54 -42.53 29.41 47.20
N ASP A 55 -41.56 28.89 46.46
CA ASP A 55 -40.80 27.65 46.74
C ASP A 55 -41.62 26.37 47.01
N ASN A 56 -42.50 26.03 46.07
CA ASN A 56 -43.09 24.69 46.03
C ASN A 56 -42.21 23.70 45.26
N LYS A 57 -41.06 23.30 45.86
CA LYS A 57 -40.47 21.99 45.55
C LYS A 57 -41.49 20.95 45.97
N ASN A 58 -42.19 20.32 45.00
CA ASN A 58 -43.18 19.28 45.25
C ASN A 58 -42.66 18.26 46.25
N LYS A 59 -43.11 18.35 47.51
CA LYS A 59 -42.69 17.43 48.57
C LYS A 59 -43.29 16.07 48.24
N ALA A 60 -42.43 15.06 48.07
CA ALA A 60 -42.84 13.69 47.82
C ALA A 60 -43.95 13.26 48.80
N PRO A 61 -45.07 12.68 48.34
CA PRO A 61 -46.14 12.23 49.21
C PRO A 61 -45.62 11.28 50.30
N LYS A 62 -46.05 11.49 51.53
CA LYS A 62 -45.72 10.59 52.64
C LYS A 62 -46.21 9.17 52.30
N ASN A 63 -45.43 8.17 52.68
CA ASN A 63 -45.68 6.73 52.47
C ASN A 63 -45.52 6.22 51.03
N MET A 64 -45.18 7.05 50.03
CA MET A 64 -44.89 6.60 48.66
C MET A 64 -43.38 6.43 48.42
N GLY A 65 -43.01 5.69 47.37
CA GLY A 65 -41.68 5.71 46.77
C GLY A 65 -41.64 6.58 45.52
N THR A 66 -40.44 6.97 45.09
CA THR A 66 -40.26 7.78 43.86
C THR A 66 -39.60 6.94 42.78
N LEU A 67 -40.22 6.89 41.60
CA LEU A 67 -39.65 6.34 40.38
C LEU A 67 -39.23 7.51 39.48
N SER A 68 -37.96 7.57 39.10
CA SER A 68 -37.42 8.59 38.20
C SER A 68 -36.95 7.96 36.90
N ILE A 69 -37.55 8.33 35.77
CA ILE A 69 -37.22 7.77 34.46
C ILE A 69 -36.60 8.83 33.56
N LYS A 70 -35.36 8.57 33.13
CA LYS A 70 -34.60 9.40 32.19
C LYS A 70 -34.34 8.62 30.91
N THR A 71 -34.52 9.28 29.78
CA THR A 71 -34.21 8.73 28.46
C THR A 71 -33.32 9.68 27.65
N THR A 72 -32.66 9.16 26.63
CA THR A 72 -31.76 9.94 25.75
C THR A 72 -31.72 9.27 24.37
N PRO A 73 -31.84 10.01 23.25
CA PRO A 73 -31.89 11.46 23.14
C PRO A 73 -33.28 12.09 23.37
N ALA A 74 -34.37 11.34 23.19
CA ALA A 74 -35.74 11.85 23.25
C ALA A 74 -36.53 11.34 24.47
N SER A 75 -37.68 11.97 24.71
CA SER A 75 -38.69 11.57 25.71
C SER A 75 -39.60 10.49 25.12
N TYR A 76 -40.01 9.52 25.95
CA TYR A 76 -40.82 8.37 25.56
C TYR A 76 -41.99 8.12 26.53
N PRO A 77 -43.16 7.65 26.06
CA PRO A 77 -44.30 7.27 26.90
C PRO A 77 -43.94 6.19 27.92
N ILE A 78 -44.45 6.35 29.14
CA ILE A 78 -44.27 5.42 30.26
C ILE A 78 -45.63 4.82 30.64
N LYS A 79 -45.64 3.51 30.83
CA LYS A 79 -46.69 2.84 31.58
C LYS A 79 -46.13 2.25 32.88
N VAL A 80 -46.97 2.18 33.90
CA VAL A 80 -46.74 1.37 35.09
C VAL A 80 -47.97 0.50 35.29
N ASP A 81 -47.75 -0.81 35.44
CA ASP A 81 -48.79 -1.83 35.58
C ASP A 81 -49.83 -1.79 34.44
N GLY A 82 -49.34 -1.52 33.22
CA GLY A 82 -50.15 -1.37 32.01
C GLY A 82 -50.83 -0.01 31.84
N GLN A 83 -50.96 0.81 32.89
CA GLN A 83 -51.56 2.13 32.85
C GLN A 83 -50.54 3.20 32.41
N TYR A 84 -50.91 4.06 31.45
CA TYR A 84 -50.09 5.21 31.07
C TYR A 84 -50.04 6.25 32.19
N ILE A 85 -48.82 6.62 32.62
CA ILE A 85 -48.60 7.58 33.72
C ILE A 85 -47.90 8.88 33.29
N GLY A 86 -47.38 8.96 32.06
CA GLY A 86 -46.74 10.16 31.54
C GLY A 86 -45.56 9.89 30.62
N MET A 87 -44.71 10.90 30.46
CA MET A 87 -43.54 10.87 29.56
C MET A 87 -42.24 10.89 30.37
N SER A 88 -41.21 10.18 29.90
CA SER A 88 -39.87 10.19 30.51
C SER A 88 -39.13 11.51 30.30
N GLY A 89 -38.20 11.82 31.20
CA GLY A 89 -37.44 13.07 31.14
C GLY A 89 -36.18 12.97 30.29
N VAL A 90 -35.82 14.06 29.59
CA VAL A 90 -34.56 14.19 28.85
C VAL A 90 -33.63 15.12 29.63
N GLY A 91 -32.36 14.75 29.79
CA GLY A 91 -31.40 15.47 30.63
C GLY A 91 -31.62 15.25 32.13
N THR A 92 -32.79 15.63 32.64
CA THR A 92 -33.31 15.32 33.99
C THR A 92 -34.40 14.25 33.90
N GLY A 93 -34.43 13.28 34.82
CA GLY A 93 -35.47 12.24 34.83
C GLY A 93 -36.82 12.76 35.32
N ALA A 94 -37.92 12.32 34.68
CA ALA A 94 -39.27 12.61 35.13
C ALA A 94 -39.61 11.76 36.37
N GLU A 95 -40.23 12.36 37.38
CA GLU A 95 -40.51 11.71 38.67
C GLU A 95 -41.99 11.35 38.82
N PHE A 96 -42.24 10.12 39.24
CA PHE A 96 -43.56 9.54 39.49
C PHE A 96 -43.60 8.98 40.91
N TYR A 97 -44.71 9.16 41.59
CA TYR A 97 -44.91 8.67 42.95
C TYR A 97 -45.78 7.42 42.92
N LEU A 98 -45.23 6.32 43.44
CA LEU A 98 -45.87 5.01 43.41
C LEU A 98 -46.02 4.48 44.85
N THR A 99 -47.01 3.63 45.05
CA THR A 99 -47.15 2.85 46.28
C THR A 99 -45.92 1.95 46.50
N PRO A 100 -45.57 1.59 47.74
CA PRO A 100 -44.56 0.56 47.96
C PRO A 100 -45.06 -0.80 47.49
N GLY A 101 -44.25 -1.53 46.72
CA GLY A 101 -44.63 -2.81 46.10
C GLY A 101 -43.86 -3.11 44.82
N PHE A 102 -44.14 -4.25 44.19
CA PHE A 102 -43.62 -4.58 42.86
C PHE A 102 -44.48 -3.91 41.79
N HIS A 103 -43.80 -3.23 40.85
CA HIS A 103 -44.42 -2.50 39.75
C HIS A 103 -43.76 -2.88 38.42
N THR A 104 -44.55 -3.11 37.38
CA THR A 104 -44.06 -3.36 36.02
C THR A 104 -43.96 -2.04 35.27
N VAL A 105 -42.74 -1.57 35.03
CA VAL A 105 -42.47 -0.32 34.30
C VAL A 105 -42.25 -0.64 32.83
N GLU A 106 -43.02 0.00 31.95
CA GLU A 106 -42.83 -0.05 30.50
C GLU A 106 -42.46 1.33 29.95
N VAL A 107 -41.49 1.40 29.03
CA VAL A 107 -41.14 2.62 28.30
C VAL A 107 -41.21 2.35 26.79
N ALA A 108 -42.12 3.04 26.11
CA ALA A 108 -42.39 2.86 24.68
C ALA A 108 -41.43 3.69 23.83
N GLY A 109 -40.36 3.05 23.37
CA GLY A 109 -39.39 3.60 22.44
C GLY A 109 -39.89 3.74 20.99
N PRO A 110 -39.03 4.24 20.08
CA PRO A 110 -39.37 4.37 18.67
C PRO A 110 -39.54 3.00 18.01
N ASN A 111 -40.25 2.97 16.88
CA ASN A 111 -40.44 1.78 16.03
C ASN A 111 -41.05 0.58 16.79
N GLY A 112 -41.96 0.84 17.75
CA GLY A 112 -42.67 -0.19 18.52
C GLY A 112 -41.80 -0.96 19.51
N LYS A 113 -40.57 -0.51 19.80
CA LYS A 113 -39.73 -1.13 20.83
C LYS A 113 -40.21 -0.72 22.22
N VAL A 114 -40.50 -1.68 23.08
CA VAL A 114 -40.83 -1.44 24.49
C VAL A 114 -39.70 -1.96 25.37
N PHE A 115 -39.25 -1.14 26.30
CA PHE A 115 -38.45 -1.58 27.44
C PHE A 115 -39.41 -1.95 28.57
N THR A 116 -39.30 -3.15 29.14
CA THR A 116 -40.13 -3.59 30.27
C THR A 116 -39.23 -4.05 31.41
N LYS A 117 -39.52 -3.60 32.64
CA LYS A 117 -38.77 -3.97 33.84
C LYS A 117 -39.67 -3.95 35.07
N GLU A 118 -39.73 -5.09 35.77
CA GLU A 118 -40.26 -5.14 37.13
C GLU A 118 -39.28 -4.50 38.12
N ILE A 119 -39.81 -3.69 39.04
CA ILE A 119 -39.05 -3.01 40.09
C ILE A 119 -39.81 -3.03 41.41
N GLU A 120 -39.11 -3.33 42.50
CA GLU A 120 -39.62 -3.18 43.86
C GLU A 120 -39.49 -1.70 44.28
N ILE A 121 -40.59 -0.96 44.31
CA ILE A 121 -40.63 0.40 44.83
C ILE A 121 -40.68 0.35 46.36
N LYS A 122 -39.65 0.91 47.00
CA LYS A 122 -39.59 1.08 48.46
C LYS A 122 -40.06 2.46 48.89
N ARG A 123 -40.79 2.51 50.02
CA ARG A 123 -41.25 3.74 50.67
C ARG A 123 -40.08 4.69 50.93
N GLU A 124 -40.28 5.97 50.61
CA GLU A 124 -39.32 7.07 50.83
C GLU A 124 -37.93 6.86 50.18
N GLN A 125 -37.82 5.93 49.22
CA GLN A 125 -36.62 5.70 48.41
C GLN A 125 -36.85 6.15 46.96
N LYS A 126 -35.79 6.63 46.32
CA LYS A 126 -35.80 7.04 44.91
C LYS A 126 -35.13 5.99 44.04
N HIS A 127 -35.86 5.49 43.06
CA HIS A 127 -35.44 4.46 42.10
C HIS A 127 -35.27 5.14 40.74
N CYS A 128 -34.08 5.04 40.15
CA CYS A 128 -33.76 5.70 38.88
C CYS A 128 -33.57 4.66 37.76
N ILE A 129 -34.33 4.81 36.67
CA ILE A 129 -34.14 4.08 35.41
C ILE A 129 -33.59 5.05 34.36
N CYS A 130 -32.38 4.80 33.89
CA CYS A 130 -31.74 5.56 32.81
C CYS A 130 -31.66 4.68 31.55
N LEU A 131 -32.38 5.05 30.49
CA LEU A 131 -32.31 4.37 29.20
C LEU A 131 -31.59 5.24 28.17
N LYS A 132 -30.70 4.62 27.38
CA LYS A 132 -30.09 5.27 26.22
C LYS A 132 -30.51 4.51 24.96
N LEU A 133 -31.03 5.25 23.98
CA LEU A 133 -31.22 4.73 22.64
C LEU A 133 -29.85 4.56 21.99
N VAL A 134 -29.55 3.34 21.53
CA VAL A 134 -28.33 3.05 20.76
C VAL A 134 -28.76 2.50 19.41
N GLU A 135 -28.32 3.17 18.34
CA GLU A 135 -28.50 2.69 16.98
C GLU A 135 -27.36 1.75 16.63
N GLU A 136 -27.64 0.43 16.64
CA GLU A 136 -26.69 -0.56 16.16
C GLU A 136 -26.70 -0.59 14.61
N THR A 137 -25.61 -0.10 14.02
CA THR A 137 -25.24 -0.33 12.62
C THR A 137 -24.66 -1.74 12.49
N THR A 138 -25.51 -2.70 12.13
CA THR A 138 -25.06 -4.04 11.74
C THR A 138 -24.29 -3.99 10.41
N SER A 139 -22.98 -3.72 10.45
CA SER A 139 -22.12 -3.81 9.27
C SER A 139 -21.94 -5.29 8.91
N ARG A 140 -22.53 -5.72 7.80
CA ARG A 140 -22.17 -7.00 7.18
C ARG A 140 -20.77 -6.83 6.57
N ALA A 141 -19.89 -7.81 6.77
CA ALA A 141 -18.61 -7.83 6.10
C ALA A 141 -18.81 -7.97 4.58
N CYS A 142 -17.87 -7.44 3.79
CA CYS A 142 -17.88 -7.62 2.34
C CYS A 142 -17.75 -9.11 1.99
N PRO A 143 -18.56 -9.63 1.04
CA PRO A 143 -18.61 -11.07 0.78
C PRO A 143 -17.38 -11.57 -0.01
N TYR A 144 -16.66 -10.66 -0.67
CA TYR A 144 -15.44 -10.92 -1.43
C TYR A 144 -14.23 -10.16 -0.83
N ARG A 145 -13.04 -10.72 -1.03
CA ARG A 145 -11.76 -10.10 -0.65
C ARG A 145 -10.71 -10.46 -1.68
N PHE A 146 -10.11 -9.45 -2.31
CA PHE A 146 -9.15 -9.65 -3.39
C PHE A 146 -7.70 -9.47 -2.89
N SER A 147 -6.83 -10.33 -3.41
CA SER A 147 -5.37 -10.11 -3.45
C SER A 147 -4.92 -10.09 -4.91
N LEU A 148 -3.85 -9.35 -5.19
CA LEU A 148 -3.25 -9.30 -6.51
C LEU A 148 -2.06 -10.27 -6.54
N ASP A 149 -2.08 -11.19 -7.49
CA ASP A 149 -1.01 -12.14 -7.78
C ASP A 149 -0.20 -11.68 -9.00
N GLY A 150 1.11 -11.89 -8.93
CA GLY A 150 2.10 -11.46 -9.90
C GLY A 150 3.51 -11.74 -9.39
N PRO A 151 4.51 -11.93 -10.28
CA PRO A 151 5.86 -12.28 -9.88
C PRO A 151 6.61 -11.08 -9.29
N ASP A 152 7.46 -11.32 -8.29
CA ASP A 152 8.36 -10.28 -7.74
C ASP A 152 9.39 -9.79 -8.79
N ARG A 153 9.80 -10.68 -9.70
CA ARG A 153 10.89 -10.48 -10.68
C ARG A 153 10.59 -11.17 -12.00
N ILE A 154 10.93 -10.50 -13.11
CA ILE A 154 10.90 -11.03 -14.49
C ILE A 154 12.11 -10.53 -15.29
N THR A 155 12.41 -11.11 -16.44
CA THR A 155 13.43 -10.60 -17.37
C THR A 155 12.81 -9.60 -18.33
N GLU A 156 13.56 -8.57 -18.72
CA GLU A 156 13.14 -7.64 -19.77
C GLU A 156 12.82 -8.37 -21.09
N GLY A 157 11.63 -8.10 -21.63
CA GLY A 157 11.09 -8.76 -22.82
C GLY A 157 10.10 -9.88 -22.49
N ASP A 158 10.02 -10.34 -21.24
CA ASP A 158 8.99 -11.26 -20.80
C ASP A 158 7.59 -10.62 -20.87
N THR A 159 6.61 -11.44 -21.24
CA THR A 159 5.18 -11.14 -21.14
C THR A 159 4.67 -11.74 -19.83
N VAL A 160 4.20 -10.90 -18.91
CA VAL A 160 3.79 -11.28 -17.56
C VAL A 160 2.27 -11.15 -17.39
N THR A 161 1.67 -12.07 -16.64
CA THR A 161 0.25 -12.03 -16.28
C THR A 161 0.08 -11.68 -14.81
N PHE A 162 -0.83 -10.75 -14.51
CA PHE A 162 -1.25 -10.39 -13.16
C PHE A 162 -2.71 -10.82 -12.96
N ALA A 163 -3.04 -11.37 -11.80
CA ALA A 163 -4.35 -11.99 -11.54
C ALA A 163 -4.98 -11.55 -10.22
N ALA A 164 -6.28 -11.23 -10.27
CA ALA A 164 -7.10 -10.89 -9.12
C ALA A 164 -7.62 -12.18 -8.45
N ILE A 165 -7.07 -12.53 -7.30
CA ILE A 165 -7.45 -13.73 -6.54
C ILE A 165 -8.51 -13.35 -5.50
N ASN A 166 -9.73 -13.86 -5.65
CA ASN A 166 -10.81 -13.68 -4.68
C ASN A 166 -10.80 -14.81 -3.65
N SER A 167 -10.63 -14.47 -2.37
CA SER A 167 -10.68 -15.43 -1.25
C SER A 167 -12.07 -15.55 -0.59
N GLY A 168 -13.09 -14.87 -1.12
CA GLY A 168 -14.46 -14.89 -0.61
C GLY A 168 -15.48 -15.39 -1.65
N THR A 169 -16.75 -15.33 -1.30
CA THR A 169 -17.85 -15.64 -2.24
C THR A 169 -18.25 -14.36 -2.96
N ALA A 170 -18.07 -14.26 -4.28
CA ALA A 170 -18.63 -13.18 -5.10
C ALA A 170 -19.92 -13.65 -5.79
N PRO A 171 -21.10 -13.55 -5.14
CA PRO A 171 -22.39 -13.93 -5.75
C PRO A 171 -22.90 -12.91 -6.78
N ILE A 172 -22.14 -11.85 -7.05
CA ILE A 172 -22.50 -10.73 -7.92
C ILE A 172 -21.35 -10.44 -8.90
N PRO A 173 -21.63 -9.83 -10.08
CA PRO A 173 -20.60 -9.40 -11.01
C PRO A 173 -19.66 -8.37 -10.36
N ILE A 174 -18.36 -8.55 -10.58
CA ILE A 174 -17.29 -7.69 -10.09
C ILE A 174 -16.71 -6.87 -11.25
N LYS A 175 -16.45 -5.58 -11.02
CA LYS A 175 -15.80 -4.68 -11.96
C LYS A 175 -14.31 -4.56 -11.63
N TYR A 176 -13.46 -4.74 -12.64
CA TYR A 176 -12.00 -4.68 -12.53
C TYR A 176 -11.48 -3.48 -13.32
N ALA A 177 -10.92 -2.49 -12.63
CA ALA A 177 -10.24 -1.34 -13.23
C ALA A 177 -8.73 -1.46 -12.97
N TRP A 178 -7.96 -1.65 -14.04
CA TRP A 178 -6.52 -1.88 -14.00
C TRP A 178 -5.74 -0.60 -14.33
N ARG A 179 -4.69 -0.31 -13.57
CA ARG A 179 -3.69 0.72 -13.89
C ARG A 179 -2.29 0.12 -13.79
N VAL A 180 -1.43 0.42 -14.76
CA VAL A 180 -0.03 -0.03 -14.77
C VAL A 180 0.86 1.20 -14.91
N ALA A 181 1.81 1.35 -13.98
CA ALA A 181 2.93 2.29 -14.11
C ALA A 181 4.15 1.57 -14.69
N ASN A 182 4.93 2.29 -15.50
CA ASN A 182 6.12 1.75 -16.19
C ASN A 182 5.85 0.47 -17.00
N GLY A 183 4.69 0.35 -17.65
CA GLY A 183 4.33 -0.82 -18.45
C GLY A 183 3.14 -0.55 -19.36
N ARG A 184 2.84 -1.49 -20.26
CA ARG A 184 1.66 -1.45 -21.14
C ARG A 184 0.89 -2.76 -21.04
N ILE A 185 -0.41 -2.65 -20.75
CA ILE A 185 -1.34 -3.77 -20.81
C ILE A 185 -1.53 -4.16 -22.28
N GLU A 186 -1.27 -5.42 -22.61
CA GLU A 186 -1.52 -6.01 -23.92
C GLU A 186 -2.95 -6.54 -24.06
N SER A 187 -3.48 -7.13 -22.98
CA SER A 187 -4.83 -7.74 -22.96
C SER A 187 -5.39 -7.85 -21.53
N GLY A 188 -6.68 -8.18 -21.42
CA GLY A 188 -7.34 -8.49 -20.14
C GLY A 188 -8.05 -7.34 -19.41
N LEU A 189 -8.10 -6.13 -19.99
CA LEU A 189 -8.84 -4.99 -19.43
C LEU A 189 -10.29 -5.35 -19.10
N GLY A 190 -10.75 -4.97 -17.91
CA GLY A 190 -12.10 -5.29 -17.42
C GLY A 190 -12.30 -6.70 -16.90
N THR A 191 -11.28 -7.57 -16.95
CA THR A 191 -11.35 -8.97 -16.52
C THR A 191 -10.56 -9.22 -15.23
N PRO A 192 -10.67 -10.41 -14.59
CA PRO A 192 -9.89 -10.75 -13.40
C PRO A 192 -8.37 -10.88 -13.62
N SER A 193 -7.87 -10.79 -14.85
CA SER A 193 -6.42 -10.91 -15.12
C SER A 193 -5.99 -10.07 -16.32
N ILE A 194 -4.85 -9.40 -16.22
CA ILE A 194 -4.22 -8.67 -17.33
C ILE A 194 -2.88 -9.27 -17.72
N THR A 195 -2.48 -9.04 -18.96
CA THR A 195 -1.15 -9.36 -19.47
C THR A 195 -0.40 -8.08 -19.82
N VAL A 196 0.86 -7.96 -19.40
CA VAL A 196 1.71 -6.76 -19.52
C VAL A 196 3.04 -7.15 -20.17
N ASN A 197 3.53 -6.28 -21.06
CA ASN A 197 4.83 -6.45 -21.73
C ASN A 197 5.95 -5.70 -20.97
N SER A 198 7.08 -6.36 -20.73
CA SER A 198 8.24 -5.78 -20.01
C SER A 198 9.35 -5.22 -20.92
N LYS A 199 9.19 -5.24 -22.25
CA LYS A 199 10.20 -4.79 -23.21
C LYS A 199 10.54 -3.29 -23.08
N GLY A 200 11.83 -2.94 -22.96
CA GLY A 200 12.30 -1.55 -22.80
C GLY A 200 12.21 -1.04 -21.35
N LEU A 201 12.03 -1.96 -20.40
CA LEU A 201 11.79 -1.67 -18.98
C LEU A 201 12.86 -2.28 -18.08
N GLY A 202 13.96 -2.81 -18.63
CA GLY A 202 15.09 -3.31 -17.87
C GLY A 202 15.59 -2.32 -16.81
N GLY A 203 15.76 -2.82 -15.59
CA GLY A 203 16.16 -2.02 -14.42
C GLY A 203 15.05 -1.17 -13.79
N LYS A 204 13.81 -1.20 -14.33
CA LYS A 204 12.65 -0.51 -13.78
C LYS A 204 11.78 -1.46 -12.96
N THR A 205 10.83 -0.89 -12.22
CA THR A 205 9.76 -1.62 -11.55
C THR A 205 8.44 -1.31 -12.26
N ILE A 206 7.75 -2.36 -12.70
CA ILE A 206 6.35 -2.29 -13.13
C ILE A 206 5.52 -2.28 -11.83
N ASP A 207 4.63 -1.31 -11.68
CA ASP A 207 3.72 -1.25 -10.53
C ASP A 207 2.29 -1.38 -11.06
N VAL A 208 1.61 -2.45 -10.67
CA VAL A 208 0.26 -2.79 -11.13
C VAL A 208 -0.72 -2.51 -10.00
N GLU A 209 -1.64 -1.57 -10.21
CA GLU A 209 -2.77 -1.35 -9.32
C GLU A 209 -4.05 -1.93 -9.93
N LEU A 210 -4.82 -2.59 -9.07
CA LEU A 210 -6.16 -3.06 -9.33
C LEU A 210 -7.15 -2.36 -8.40
N ASP A 211 -8.12 -1.67 -9.00
CA ASP A 211 -9.31 -1.14 -8.34
C ASP A 211 -10.50 -2.07 -8.64
N VAL A 212 -11.00 -2.72 -7.59
CA VAL A 212 -12.11 -3.67 -7.64
C VAL A 212 -13.35 -3.06 -7.00
N ASN A 213 -14.49 -3.10 -7.70
CA ASN A 213 -15.75 -2.56 -7.20
C ASN A 213 -16.98 -3.36 -7.68
N ASP A 214 -18.16 -3.07 -7.15
CA ASP A 214 -19.43 -3.67 -7.58
C ASP A 214 -20.61 -2.67 -7.52
N ASP A 215 -21.76 -3.04 -8.08
CA ASP A 215 -22.96 -2.19 -8.22
C ASP A 215 -23.99 -2.36 -7.08
N VAL A 216 -23.74 -3.23 -6.09
CA VAL A 216 -24.70 -3.65 -5.07
C VAL A 216 -24.33 -3.16 -3.67
N TYR A 217 -23.04 -3.16 -3.34
CA TYR A 217 -22.50 -2.69 -2.06
C TYR A 217 -21.95 -1.26 -2.11
N ASP A 218 -22.02 -0.60 -3.27
CA ASP A 218 -21.37 0.67 -3.59
C ASP A 218 -19.84 0.64 -3.30
N ASN A 219 -19.23 1.81 -3.21
CA ASN A 219 -17.85 2.03 -2.78
C ASN A 219 -17.52 1.52 -1.34
N ARG A 220 -18.41 0.80 -0.65
CA ARG A 220 -18.16 0.26 0.70
C ARG A 220 -17.28 -0.98 0.68
N CYS A 221 -17.33 -1.75 -0.41
CA CYS A 221 -16.52 -2.96 -0.60
C CYS A 221 -15.40 -2.79 -1.64
N ARG A 222 -15.28 -1.59 -2.20
CA ARG A 222 -14.21 -1.20 -3.12
C ARG A 222 -12.83 -1.47 -2.51
N GLN A 223 -11.99 -2.17 -3.25
CA GLN A 223 -10.65 -2.55 -2.85
C GLN A 223 -9.65 -2.03 -3.89
N VAL A 224 -8.65 -1.28 -3.43
CA VAL A 224 -7.52 -0.83 -4.25
C VAL A 224 -6.28 -1.51 -3.72
N ILE A 225 -5.64 -2.32 -4.57
CA ILE A 225 -4.49 -3.17 -4.22
C ILE A 225 -3.43 -3.04 -5.31
N SER A 226 -2.14 -3.11 -4.95
CA SER A 226 -1.05 -3.10 -5.93
C SER A 226 0.02 -4.15 -5.66
N VAL A 227 0.78 -4.49 -6.70
CA VAL A 227 1.94 -5.38 -6.61
C VAL A 227 3.08 -4.83 -7.48
N PRO A 228 4.31 -4.70 -6.94
CA PRO A 228 5.48 -4.30 -7.71
C PRO A 228 6.23 -5.51 -8.29
N THR A 229 6.60 -5.43 -9.57
CA THR A 229 7.44 -6.42 -10.25
C THR A 229 8.71 -5.75 -10.77
N PHE A 230 9.88 -6.21 -10.33
CA PHE A 230 11.16 -5.73 -10.83
C PHE A 230 11.53 -6.41 -12.16
N VAL A 231 11.96 -5.62 -13.14
CA VAL A 231 12.38 -6.12 -14.45
C VAL A 231 13.90 -6.18 -14.51
N GLU A 232 14.46 -7.40 -14.57
CA GLU A 232 15.89 -7.61 -14.73
C GLU A 232 16.31 -7.25 -16.16
N PRO A 233 17.24 -6.29 -16.35
CA PRO A 233 17.65 -5.88 -17.69
C PRO A 233 18.36 -7.03 -18.41
N ILE A 234 18.15 -7.15 -19.72
CA ILE A 234 18.96 -8.05 -20.54
C ILE A 234 20.42 -7.59 -20.44
N LYS A 235 21.28 -8.45 -19.90
CA LYS A 235 22.72 -8.21 -19.91
C LYS A 235 23.20 -8.36 -21.34
N GLU A 236 23.63 -7.26 -21.96
CA GLU A 236 24.35 -7.32 -23.23
C GLU A 236 25.56 -8.26 -23.08
N PRO A 237 25.82 -9.16 -24.06
CA PRO A 237 27.03 -9.96 -24.03
C PRO A 237 28.25 -9.03 -24.06
N PRO A 238 29.36 -9.39 -23.40
CA PRO A 238 30.56 -8.55 -23.41
C PRO A 238 31.02 -8.32 -24.85
N PRO A 239 31.47 -7.11 -25.20
CA PRO A 239 31.90 -6.81 -26.56
C PRO A 239 33.05 -7.74 -26.97
N ILE A 240 32.93 -8.36 -28.14
CA ILE A 240 33.98 -9.23 -28.68
C ILE A 240 35.19 -8.36 -28.99
N THR A 241 36.30 -8.61 -28.32
CA THR A 241 37.51 -7.78 -28.39
C THR A 241 38.70 -8.56 -28.93
N LYS A 242 39.65 -7.84 -29.53
CA LYS A 242 40.93 -8.40 -29.96
C LYS A 242 41.79 -8.78 -28.75
N ILE A 243 42.45 -9.93 -28.83
CA ILE A 243 43.32 -10.48 -27.80
C ILE A 243 44.76 -10.19 -28.21
N GLY A 244 45.52 -9.49 -27.35
CA GLY A 244 46.95 -9.32 -27.55
C GLY A 244 47.66 -10.63 -27.28
N CYS A 245 48.28 -11.25 -28.29
CA CYS A 245 49.01 -12.49 -28.10
C CYS A 245 50.45 -12.22 -27.65
N ASP A 246 51.18 -11.36 -28.37
CA ASP A 246 52.58 -11.11 -28.06
C ASP A 246 53.13 -9.81 -28.68
N GLN A 247 54.22 -9.28 -28.13
CA GLN A 247 54.97 -8.13 -28.66
C GLN A 247 56.48 -8.32 -28.37
N PHE A 248 57.34 -8.19 -29.40
CA PHE A 248 58.79 -8.39 -29.25
C PHE A 248 59.64 -7.76 -30.35
N GLU A 249 60.91 -7.44 -30.06
CA GLU A 249 61.90 -7.10 -31.08
C GLU A 249 62.35 -8.34 -31.86
N ALA A 250 62.42 -8.25 -33.18
CA ALA A 250 62.86 -9.34 -34.06
C ALA A 250 64.36 -9.63 -33.86
N LYS A 251 64.70 -10.88 -33.48
CA LYS A 251 66.08 -11.30 -33.17
C LYS A 251 66.59 -12.31 -34.19
N SER A 252 66.87 -13.55 -33.76
CA SER A 252 67.20 -14.65 -34.64
C SER A 252 65.93 -15.26 -35.25
N ALA A 253 66.09 -16.06 -36.31
CA ALA A 253 64.95 -16.72 -36.92
C ALA A 253 64.28 -17.73 -35.97
N ASP A 254 65.03 -18.34 -35.06
CA ASP A 254 64.52 -19.39 -34.18
C ASP A 254 63.89 -18.82 -32.90
N ASP A 255 64.39 -17.68 -32.40
CA ASP A 255 63.70 -16.91 -31.34
C ASP A 255 62.31 -16.50 -31.82
N ASP A 256 62.21 -15.89 -32.99
CA ASP A 256 60.94 -15.39 -33.53
C ASP A 256 59.93 -16.55 -33.72
N LYS A 257 60.37 -17.71 -34.23
CA LYS A 257 59.54 -18.93 -34.38
C LYS A 257 58.93 -19.37 -33.04
N ALA A 258 59.75 -19.45 -32.00
CA ALA A 258 59.32 -19.88 -30.67
C ALA A 258 58.27 -18.93 -30.05
N ARG A 259 58.32 -17.64 -30.40
CA ARG A 259 57.27 -16.67 -30.02
C ARG A 259 55.99 -16.87 -30.83
N PHE A 260 56.10 -17.14 -32.14
CA PHE A 260 54.94 -17.45 -32.99
C PHE A 260 54.21 -18.73 -32.62
N ASP A 261 54.88 -19.72 -32.02
CA ASP A 261 54.25 -21.00 -31.63
C ASP A 261 53.03 -20.82 -30.74
N ASN A 262 53.12 -19.97 -29.71
CA ASN A 262 52.02 -19.72 -28.79
C ASN A 262 50.83 -19.06 -29.49
N CYS A 263 51.08 -18.08 -30.38
CA CYS A 263 50.02 -17.40 -31.13
C CYS A 263 49.39 -18.29 -32.20
N ALA A 264 50.15 -19.19 -32.81
CA ALA A 264 49.63 -20.18 -33.75
C ALA A 264 48.66 -21.15 -33.07
N ILE A 265 49.00 -21.66 -31.87
CA ILE A 265 48.12 -22.53 -31.07
C ILE A 265 46.83 -21.78 -30.69
N GLN A 266 46.94 -20.54 -30.20
CA GLN A 266 45.77 -19.77 -29.77
C GLN A 266 44.82 -19.46 -30.93
N VAL A 267 45.32 -19.05 -32.12
CA VAL A 267 44.44 -18.78 -33.27
C VAL A 267 43.82 -20.05 -33.83
N GLN A 268 44.53 -21.19 -33.83
CA GLN A 268 43.97 -22.48 -34.26
C GLN A 268 42.86 -22.98 -33.33
N ASN A 269 42.92 -22.66 -32.05
CA ASN A 269 41.88 -22.98 -31.06
C ASN A 269 40.74 -21.93 -31.02
N THR A 270 40.77 -20.88 -31.84
CA THR A 270 39.75 -19.83 -31.87
C THR A 270 39.04 -19.83 -33.24
N PRO A 271 37.82 -20.39 -33.35
CA PRO A 271 37.08 -20.44 -34.61
C PRO A 271 36.92 -19.06 -35.26
N ASP A 272 37.08 -19.02 -36.59
CA ASP A 272 36.95 -17.82 -37.45
C ASP A 272 37.83 -16.60 -37.06
N ALA A 273 38.81 -16.79 -36.18
CA ALA A 273 39.71 -15.73 -35.76
C ALA A 273 40.82 -15.46 -36.78
N LYS A 274 41.22 -14.19 -36.87
CA LYS A 274 42.36 -13.74 -37.68
C LYS A 274 43.55 -13.39 -36.81
N LEU A 275 44.71 -13.93 -37.16
CA LEU A 275 46.01 -13.56 -36.62
C LEU A 275 46.54 -12.33 -37.39
N TYR A 276 46.53 -11.19 -36.73
CA TYR A 276 47.17 -9.97 -37.22
C TYR A 276 48.61 -9.92 -36.70
N VAL A 277 49.57 -9.79 -37.61
CA VAL A 277 50.99 -9.61 -37.30
C VAL A 277 51.41 -8.25 -37.84
N ILE A 278 51.58 -7.27 -36.95
CA ILE A 278 52.10 -5.95 -37.30
C ILE A 278 53.62 -5.99 -37.18
N ILE A 279 54.32 -5.64 -38.25
CA ILE A 279 55.77 -5.54 -38.29
C ILE A 279 56.16 -4.06 -38.42
N TYR A 280 56.68 -3.51 -37.34
CA TYR A 280 57.24 -2.15 -37.29
C TYR A 280 58.69 -2.21 -37.77
N PRO A 281 59.07 -1.64 -38.93
CA PRO A 281 60.43 -1.75 -39.46
C PRO A 281 61.42 -0.91 -38.65
N GLY A 282 62.57 -1.49 -38.32
CA GLY A 282 63.64 -0.78 -37.60
C GLY A 282 64.52 0.09 -38.51
N THR A 283 65.02 1.19 -37.97
CA THR A 283 65.99 2.09 -38.62
C THR A 283 67.45 1.75 -38.33
N ASP A 284 67.74 0.84 -37.39
CA ASP A 284 69.11 0.38 -37.15
C ASP A 284 69.66 -0.51 -38.29
N ARG A 285 70.99 -0.61 -38.38
CA ARG A 285 71.68 -1.34 -39.44
C ARG A 285 71.27 -2.82 -39.55
N VAL A 286 70.95 -3.49 -38.43
CA VAL A 286 70.51 -4.90 -38.45
C VAL A 286 69.10 -5.01 -39.01
N SER A 287 68.18 -4.12 -38.61
CA SER A 287 66.84 -4.04 -39.17
C SER A 287 66.83 -3.72 -40.68
N MET A 288 67.67 -2.77 -41.12
CA MET A 288 67.77 -2.39 -42.53
C MET A 288 68.44 -3.44 -43.45
N THR A 289 69.20 -4.41 -42.90
CA THR A 289 69.98 -5.38 -43.72
C THR A 289 69.63 -6.85 -43.49
N ARG A 290 69.29 -7.22 -42.24
CA ARG A 290 69.02 -8.59 -41.82
C ARG A 290 67.54 -8.83 -41.50
N ASN A 291 66.91 -7.91 -40.78
CA ASN A 291 65.53 -8.03 -40.28
C ASN A 291 64.59 -7.03 -40.98
N THR A 292 64.65 -6.99 -42.32
CA THR A 292 63.82 -6.10 -43.15
C THR A 292 62.38 -6.57 -43.22
N TYR A 293 61.43 -5.62 -43.35
CA TYR A 293 59.99 -5.89 -43.41
C TYR A 293 59.64 -7.03 -44.39
N ASP A 294 60.09 -6.96 -45.64
CA ASP A 294 59.71 -7.94 -46.67
C ASP A 294 60.26 -9.34 -46.37
N ARG A 295 61.47 -9.42 -45.79
CA ARG A 295 62.08 -10.70 -45.40
C ARG A 295 61.36 -11.31 -44.22
N LEU A 296 61.05 -10.51 -43.20
CA LEU A 296 60.33 -10.95 -42.02
C LEU A 296 58.89 -11.34 -42.36
N SER A 297 58.18 -10.57 -43.19
CA SER A 297 56.82 -10.88 -43.65
C SER A 297 56.77 -12.25 -44.33
N ARG A 298 57.69 -12.50 -45.29
CA ARG A 298 57.79 -13.81 -45.97
C ARG A 298 58.15 -14.94 -45.01
N ARG A 299 59.15 -14.75 -44.14
CA ARG A 299 59.56 -15.77 -43.15
C ARG A 299 58.43 -16.12 -42.17
N THR A 300 57.68 -15.11 -41.73
CA THR A 300 56.57 -15.26 -40.79
C THR A 300 55.41 -16.02 -41.43
N LEU A 301 55.01 -15.62 -42.65
CA LEU A 301 53.97 -16.32 -43.41
C LEU A 301 54.37 -17.77 -43.72
N ASP A 302 55.61 -17.99 -44.19
CA ASP A 302 56.13 -19.33 -44.48
C ASP A 302 56.11 -20.22 -43.24
N TYR A 303 56.53 -19.72 -42.07
CA TYR A 303 56.52 -20.50 -40.84
C TYR A 303 55.09 -20.83 -40.37
N LEU A 304 54.22 -19.82 -40.28
CA LEU A 304 52.85 -20.00 -39.82
C LEU A 304 52.04 -20.93 -40.72
N VAL A 305 52.20 -20.83 -42.05
CA VAL A 305 51.48 -21.67 -43.01
C VAL A 305 52.12 -23.04 -43.14
N LYS A 306 53.42 -23.13 -43.48
CA LYS A 306 54.07 -24.39 -43.86
C LYS A 306 54.50 -25.23 -42.65
N THR A 307 54.79 -24.62 -41.50
CA THR A 307 55.25 -25.34 -40.30
C THR A 307 54.16 -25.45 -39.24
N ARG A 308 53.34 -24.41 -39.03
CA ARG A 308 52.26 -24.44 -38.04
C ARG A 308 50.89 -24.84 -38.59
N GLY A 309 50.68 -24.81 -39.91
CA GLY A 309 49.40 -25.18 -40.52
C GLY A 309 48.27 -24.19 -40.25
N VAL A 310 48.58 -22.90 -40.04
CA VAL A 310 47.57 -21.84 -39.94
C VAL A 310 47.07 -21.52 -41.36
N ASP A 311 45.76 -21.45 -41.56
CA ASP A 311 45.18 -21.07 -42.87
C ASP A 311 45.67 -19.66 -43.26
N PRO A 312 46.30 -19.46 -44.43
CA PRO A 312 46.76 -18.15 -44.88
C PRO A 312 45.64 -17.10 -44.96
N ARG A 313 44.37 -17.49 -45.12
CA ARG A 313 43.20 -16.58 -45.09
C ARG A 313 42.98 -15.94 -43.73
N ASN A 314 43.43 -16.62 -42.66
CA ASN A 314 43.34 -16.17 -41.29
C ASN A 314 44.58 -15.36 -40.86
N ILE A 315 45.55 -15.11 -41.74
CA ILE A 315 46.75 -14.32 -41.43
C ILE A 315 46.67 -12.95 -42.12
N GLN A 316 46.94 -11.88 -41.37
CA GLN A 316 47.04 -10.52 -41.88
C GLN A 316 48.37 -9.91 -41.43
N ILE A 317 49.33 -9.74 -42.36
CA ILE A 317 50.60 -9.09 -42.06
C ILE A 317 50.53 -7.62 -42.48
N LEU A 318 50.74 -6.73 -41.52
CA LEU A 318 50.63 -5.28 -41.70
C LEU A 318 51.97 -4.60 -41.41
N LYS A 319 52.26 -3.50 -42.11
CA LYS A 319 53.46 -2.69 -41.90
C LYS A 319 53.15 -1.53 -40.97
N GLY A 320 53.75 -1.54 -39.77
CA GLY A 320 53.69 -0.42 -38.83
C GLY A 320 54.64 0.72 -39.20
N SER A 321 54.52 1.83 -38.48
CA SER A 321 55.47 2.95 -38.55
C SER A 321 56.89 2.53 -38.16
N PRO A 322 57.92 3.24 -38.65
CA PRO A 322 59.30 2.93 -38.30
C PRO A 322 59.59 3.06 -36.80
N ARG A 323 60.37 2.13 -36.25
CA ARG A 323 60.91 2.16 -34.88
C ARG A 323 62.44 2.11 -34.93
N THR A 324 63.14 2.19 -33.79
CA THR A 324 64.62 2.06 -33.78
C THR A 324 65.07 0.67 -34.22
N ARG A 325 64.37 -0.38 -33.77
CA ARG A 325 64.60 -1.79 -34.14
C ARG A 325 63.33 -2.40 -34.70
N THR A 326 63.46 -3.40 -35.58
CA THR A 326 62.30 -4.10 -36.12
C THR A 326 61.59 -4.86 -35.00
N ALA A 327 60.29 -4.65 -34.86
CA ALA A 327 59.47 -5.27 -33.82
C ALA A 327 58.17 -5.84 -34.37
N TYR A 328 57.70 -6.89 -33.72
CA TYR A 328 56.42 -7.55 -33.95
C TYR A 328 55.42 -7.15 -32.87
N GLU A 329 54.17 -7.03 -33.28
CA GLU A 329 53.01 -6.94 -32.40
C GLU A 329 51.90 -7.83 -32.98
N ILE A 330 51.40 -8.77 -32.17
CA ILE A 330 50.59 -9.89 -32.63
C ILE A 330 49.25 -9.87 -31.90
N TRP A 331 48.17 -9.81 -32.68
CA TRP A 331 46.80 -9.78 -32.21
C TRP A 331 46.00 -10.95 -32.78
N ILE A 332 45.17 -11.56 -31.95
CA ILE A 332 44.14 -12.52 -32.37
C ILE A 332 42.81 -11.79 -32.35
N VAL A 333 42.14 -11.73 -33.49
CA VAL A 333 40.90 -10.98 -33.70
C VAL A 333 39.80 -11.97 -34.03
N PRO A 334 38.94 -12.34 -33.06
CA PRO A 334 37.77 -13.19 -33.31
C PRO A 334 36.81 -12.54 -34.31
N ALA A 335 35.93 -13.34 -34.93
CA ALA A 335 34.86 -12.81 -35.76
C ALA A 335 33.99 -11.81 -34.97
N GLY A 336 33.75 -10.62 -35.55
CA GLY A 336 33.00 -9.53 -34.92
C GLY A 336 33.84 -8.57 -34.06
N ALA A 337 35.10 -8.88 -33.75
CA ALA A 337 36.00 -7.94 -33.07
C ALA A 337 36.60 -6.90 -34.03
N GLU A 338 36.83 -5.68 -33.54
CA GLU A 338 37.55 -4.66 -34.30
C GLU A 338 39.03 -5.00 -34.48
N PRO A 339 39.60 -4.84 -35.70
CA PRO A 339 41.01 -5.11 -35.96
C PRO A 339 41.95 -4.18 -35.15
N PRO A 340 43.23 -4.51 -35.02
CA PRO A 340 44.20 -3.60 -34.43
C PRO A 340 44.42 -2.37 -35.33
N VAL A 341 44.52 -1.19 -34.72
CA VAL A 341 44.89 0.05 -35.41
C VAL A 341 46.41 0.04 -35.57
N VAL A 342 46.88 0.07 -36.81
CA VAL A 342 48.31 0.18 -37.11
C VAL A 342 48.75 1.61 -36.84
N GLN A 343 49.73 1.76 -35.95
CA GLN A 343 50.43 3.02 -35.66
C GLN A 343 51.66 3.19 -36.53
#